data_AF-A0A1B9KWB0-F1
#
_entry.id   AF-A0A1B9KWB0-F1
#
_cell.length_a   1.000
_cell.length_b   1.000
_cell.length_c   1.000
_cell.angle_alpha   90.00
_cell.angle_beta   90.00
_cell.angle_gamma   90.00
#
_symmetry.space_group_name_H-M   'P 1'
#
loop_
_entity.id
_entity.type
_entity.pdbx_description
1 polymer ?
#
loop_
_entity_poly.entity_id
_entity_poly.type
_entity_poly.pdbx_seq_one_letter_code
_entity_poly.pdbx_strand_id
1 'polypeptide(L)'
;MPDNRIKVKKSQFSTDNLMLINLQNFEINRSAANDESVIFLPESVEYFSITELMKILNISTTKETEYLIKKLELDQPKYRYLNAANKWLYNNKALNLLASYIRFKAS
;
A
#
# COMPACT_ATOMS: atom_id res chain seq x y z
N MET A 1 28.06 14.71 44.55
CA MET A 1 27.62 13.39 44.05
C MET A 1 26.65 13.66 42.90
N PRO A 2 27.08 13.42 41.65
CA PRO A 2 26.41 13.91 40.44
C PRO A 2 25.43 12.87 39.89
N ASP A 3 24.41 13.31 39.15
CA ASP A 3 23.69 12.62 38.05
C ASP A 3 22.25 13.15 37.97
N ASN A 4 21.62 13.49 36.85
CA ASN A 4 21.98 13.36 35.45
C ASN A 4 21.16 14.40 34.68
N ARG A 5 21.82 15.26 33.89
CA ARG A 5 21.15 16.26 33.05
C ARG A 5 20.51 15.57 31.86
N ILE A 6 19.24 15.18 31.93
CA ILE A 6 18.49 14.79 30.73
C ILE A 6 17.85 16.06 30.14
N LYS A 7 18.67 16.84 29.44
CA LYS A 7 18.17 17.73 28.39
C LYS A 7 17.68 16.83 27.25
N VAL A 8 16.37 16.59 27.17
CA VAL A 8 15.78 16.01 25.96
C VAL A 8 15.84 17.07 24.87
N LYS A 9 16.92 17.02 24.10
CA LYS A 9 17.10 17.77 22.87
C LYS A 9 16.13 17.17 21.84
N LYS A 10 14.90 17.72 21.75
CA LYS A 10 14.03 17.50 20.58
C LYS A 10 14.63 18.27 19.41
N SER A 11 15.67 17.71 18.81
CA SER A 11 16.07 18.08 17.46
C SER A 11 15.59 16.98 16.53
N GLN A 12 15.02 17.42 15.40
CA GLN A 12 15.04 16.72 14.11
C GLN A 12 14.12 15.49 14.01
N PHE A 13 13.17 15.38 13.08
CA PHE A 13 12.91 16.09 11.84
C PHE A 13 11.39 16.12 11.59
N SER A 14 10.81 17.29 11.35
CA SER A 14 9.47 17.40 10.78
C SER A 14 9.58 17.44 9.25
N THR A 15 10.07 16.35 8.65
CA THR A 15 10.10 16.17 7.18
C THR A 15 8.93 15.32 6.68
N ASP A 16 8.29 14.53 7.54
CA ASP A 16 7.21 13.63 7.13
C ASP A 16 5.95 14.42 6.73
N ASN A 17 5.64 15.53 7.42
CA ASN A 17 4.51 16.39 7.04
C ASN A 17 4.76 17.15 5.74
N LEU A 18 6.01 17.51 5.42
CA LEU A 18 6.32 18.30 4.23
C LEU A 18 6.34 17.43 2.96
N MET A 19 6.75 16.16 3.09
CA MET A 19 6.63 15.18 2.02
C MET A 19 5.16 14.77 1.79
N LEU A 20 4.36 14.69 2.87
CA LEU A 20 2.92 14.45 2.79
C LEU A 20 2.19 15.59 2.06
N ILE A 21 2.55 16.85 2.33
CA ILE A 21 1.97 18.02 1.67
C ILE A 21 2.40 18.11 0.19
N ASN A 22 3.63 17.73 -0.15
CA ASN A 22 4.10 17.72 -1.55
C ASN A 22 3.54 16.54 -2.36
N LEU A 23 3.14 15.44 -1.70
CA LEU A 23 2.37 14.36 -2.33
C LEU A 23 0.88 14.69 -2.46
N GLN A 24 0.32 15.48 -1.53
CA GLN A 24 -1.05 16.00 -1.62
C GLN A 24 -1.21 17.05 -2.72
N ASN A 25 -0.18 17.86 -3.00
CA ASN A 25 -0.18 18.82 -4.10
C ASN A 25 0.16 18.21 -5.48
N PHE A 26 0.32 16.89 -5.58
CA PHE A 26 0.31 16.21 -6.88
C PHE A 26 -1.12 15.90 -7.36
N GLU A 27 -2.10 16.68 -6.88
CA GLU A 27 -3.30 17.02 -7.63
C GLU A 27 -2.91 17.64 -8.98
N ILE A 28 -2.81 16.76 -9.99
CA ILE A 28 -3.77 16.76 -11.10
C ILE A 28 -4.18 18.18 -11.54
N ASN A 29 -3.23 18.94 -12.06
CA ASN A 29 -3.52 19.97 -13.05
C ASN A 29 -3.02 19.51 -14.41
N ARG A 30 -3.60 18.42 -14.90
CA ARG A 30 -3.73 18.17 -16.33
C ARG A 30 -4.92 17.25 -16.56
N SER A 31 -6.07 17.88 -16.71
CA SER A 31 -7.26 17.30 -17.30
C SER A 31 -6.89 16.59 -18.60
N ALA A 32 -6.96 15.25 -18.59
CA ALA A 32 -7.26 14.48 -19.78
C ALA A 32 -8.73 14.07 -19.66
N ALA A 33 -9.53 14.54 -20.61
CA ALA A 33 -10.97 14.66 -20.55
C ALA A 33 -11.73 13.34 -20.85
N ASN A 34 -11.36 12.22 -20.24
CA ASN A 34 -12.16 11.00 -20.37
C ASN A 34 -11.79 9.96 -19.30
N ASP A 35 -12.68 9.78 -18.33
CA ASP A 35 -13.05 8.55 -17.62
C ASP A 35 -13.38 8.85 -16.15
N GLU A 36 -14.67 8.80 -15.87
CA GLU A 36 -15.25 8.77 -14.54
C GLU A 36 -14.82 7.49 -13.82
N SER A 37 -14.16 7.64 -12.67
CA SER A 37 -14.63 7.04 -11.41
C SER A 37 -13.68 7.46 -10.29
N VAL A 38 -14.01 8.58 -9.65
CA VAL A 38 -13.41 8.93 -8.36
C VAL A 38 -14.05 8.03 -7.32
N ILE A 39 -13.34 7.01 -6.86
CA ILE A 39 -13.75 6.25 -5.68
C ILE A 39 -13.02 6.85 -4.49
N PHE A 40 -13.70 7.76 -3.78
CA PHE A 40 -13.34 8.10 -2.42
C PHE A 40 -13.74 6.93 -1.51
N LEU A 41 -12.77 6.22 -0.96
CA LEU A 41 -12.99 5.22 0.09
C LEU A 41 -12.54 5.81 1.44
N PRO A 42 -13.38 5.75 2.49
CA PRO A 42 -12.98 6.12 3.84
C PRO A 42 -11.96 5.10 4.39
N GLU A 43 -11.15 5.50 5.38
CA GLU A 43 -10.17 4.64 6.09
C GLU A 43 -10.86 3.48 6.86
N SER A 44 -11.38 2.51 6.13
CA SER A 44 -11.52 1.14 6.58
C SER A 44 -10.25 0.40 6.16
N VAL A 45 -9.71 -0.50 7.00
CA VAL A 45 -8.59 -1.34 6.56
C VAL A 45 -9.14 -2.29 5.50
N GLU A 46 -9.02 -1.89 4.25
CA GLU A 46 -9.48 -2.68 3.13
C GLU A 46 -8.57 -3.89 2.96
N TYR A 47 -9.20 -5.06 2.93
CA TYR A 47 -8.56 -6.32 2.66
C TYR A 47 -9.15 -6.89 1.37
N PHE A 48 -8.27 -7.41 0.52
CA PHE A 48 -8.59 -7.83 -0.83
C PHE A 48 -8.37 -9.34 -0.97
N SER A 49 -9.34 -10.02 -1.54
CA SER A 49 -9.18 -11.36 -2.08
C SER A 49 -8.26 -11.36 -3.30
N ILE A 50 -7.77 -12.55 -3.68
CA ILE A 50 -6.95 -12.69 -4.91
C ILE A 50 -7.72 -12.17 -6.14
N THR A 51 -9.03 -12.39 -6.22
CA THR A 51 -9.86 -11.90 -7.32
C THR A 51 -9.92 -10.37 -7.37
N GLU A 52 -9.96 -9.69 -6.22
CA GLU A 52 -9.92 -8.24 -6.16
C GLU A 52 -8.53 -7.70 -6.52
N LEU A 53 -7.47 -8.33 -6.00
CA LEU A 53 -6.09 -7.99 -6.40
C LEU A 53 -5.89 -8.13 -7.91
N MET A 54 -6.42 -9.19 -8.53
CA MET A 54 -6.37 -9.37 -9.99
C MET A 54 -7.03 -8.21 -10.74
N LYS A 55 -8.23 -7.80 -10.30
CA LYS A 55 -8.97 -6.68 -10.92
C LYS A 55 -8.21 -5.37 -10.77
N ILE A 56 -7.72 -5.06 -9.57
CA ILE A 56 -7.01 -3.80 -9.27
C ILE A 56 -5.69 -3.71 -10.04
N LEU A 57 -4.95 -4.82 -10.09
CA LEU A 57 -3.62 -4.87 -10.69
C LEU A 57 -3.63 -5.24 -12.19
N ASN A 58 -4.82 -5.43 -12.76
CA ASN A 58 -5.02 -5.89 -14.14
C ASN A 58 -4.23 -7.17 -14.47
N ILE A 59 -4.18 -8.13 -13.53
CA ILE A 59 -3.51 -9.43 -13.73
C ILE A 59 -4.53 -10.41 -14.27
N SER A 60 -4.24 -11.01 -15.43
CA SER A 60 -5.20 -11.86 -16.14
C SER A 60 -5.41 -13.23 -15.49
N THR A 61 -4.47 -13.72 -14.67
CA THR A 61 -4.54 -15.09 -14.12
C THR A 61 -4.29 -15.15 -12.62
N THR A 62 -5.09 -15.98 -11.94
CA THR A 62 -4.90 -16.28 -10.51
C THR A 62 -3.52 -16.87 -10.23
N LYS A 63 -3.03 -17.74 -11.12
CA LYS A 63 -1.70 -18.37 -10.99
C LYS A 63 -0.58 -17.33 -10.97
N GLU A 64 -0.67 -16.29 -11.79
CA GLU A 64 0.29 -15.19 -11.79
C GLU A 64 0.23 -14.41 -10.48
N THR A 65 -0.97 -14.05 -10.01
CA THR A 65 -1.13 -13.36 -8.72
C THR A 65 -0.58 -14.19 -7.55
N GLU A 66 -0.88 -15.48 -7.49
CA GLU A 66 -0.35 -16.40 -6.46
C GLU A 66 1.17 -16.53 -6.53
N TYR A 67 1.73 -16.60 -7.74
CA TYR A 67 3.17 -16.60 -7.94
C TYR A 67 3.81 -15.33 -7.41
N LEU A 68 3.23 -14.16 -7.69
CA LEU A 68 3.73 -12.88 -7.18
C LEU A 68 3.63 -12.79 -5.65
N ILE A 69 2.52 -13.24 -5.07
CA ILE A 69 2.34 -13.32 -3.60
C ILE A 69 3.45 -14.15 -2.96
N LYS A 70 3.75 -15.33 -3.52
CA LYS A 70 4.85 -16.20 -3.02
C LYS A 70 6.22 -15.56 -3.23
N LYS A 71 6.46 -15.00 -4.41
CA LYS A 71 7.74 -14.37 -4.77
C LYS A 71 8.09 -13.18 -3.87
N LEU A 72 7.07 -12.43 -3.43
CA LEU A 72 7.22 -11.26 -2.57
C LEU A 72 7.02 -11.58 -1.08
N GLU A 73 6.89 -12.87 -0.72
CA GLU A 73 6.68 -13.33 0.65
C GLU A 73 5.48 -12.64 1.35
N LEU A 74 4.40 -12.40 0.60
CA LEU A 74 3.16 -11.76 1.08
C LEU A 74 2.24 -12.74 1.81
N ASP A 75 2.72 -13.96 2.03
CA ASP A 75 2.06 -15.02 2.77
C ASP A 75 2.27 -14.91 4.30
N GLN A 76 3.08 -13.93 4.73
CA GLN A 76 3.33 -13.63 6.13
C GLN A 76 2.11 -12.98 6.84
N PRO A 77 1.91 -13.20 8.15
CA PRO A 77 0.76 -12.68 8.89
C PRO A 77 0.58 -11.15 8.86
N LYS A 78 1.66 -10.38 8.63
CA LYS A 78 1.60 -8.91 8.49
C LYS A 78 0.91 -8.43 7.21
N TYR A 79 0.70 -9.31 6.24
CA TYR A 79 0.16 -8.97 4.91
C TYR A 79 -1.21 -9.57 4.65
N ARG A 80 -1.56 -10.67 5.33
CA ARG A 80 -2.81 -11.39 5.10
C ARG A 80 -3.40 -11.97 6.37
N TYR A 81 -4.69 -12.26 6.31
CA TYR A 81 -5.38 -13.07 7.31
C TYR A 81 -6.36 -14.04 6.64
N LEU A 82 -6.79 -15.06 7.38
CA LEU A 82 -7.80 -15.99 6.94
C LEU A 82 -9.17 -15.50 7.42
N ASN A 83 -10.10 -15.25 6.50
CA ASN A 83 -11.44 -14.82 6.86
C ASN A 83 -12.32 -16.01 7.32
N ALA A 84 -13.54 -15.72 7.80
CA ALA A 84 -14.49 -16.73 8.25
C ALA A 84 -14.92 -17.74 7.17
N ALA A 85 -14.71 -17.41 5.88
CA ALA A 85 -14.98 -18.28 4.75
C ALA A 85 -13.74 -19.10 4.31
N ASN A 86 -12.70 -19.18 5.15
CA ASN A 86 -11.42 -19.83 4.84
C ASN A 86 -10.73 -19.30 3.57
N LYS A 87 -10.91 -18.01 3.27
CA LYS A 87 -10.23 -17.32 2.17
C LYS A 87 -9.15 -16.39 2.70
N TRP A 88 -7.99 -16.43 2.07
CA TRP A 88 -6.92 -15.46 2.35
C TRP A 88 -7.29 -14.10 1.79
N LEU A 89 -7.25 -13.08 2.66
CA LEU A 89 -7.42 -11.69 2.28
C LEU A 89 -6.16 -10.90 2.61
N TYR A 90 -5.81 -9.95 1.74
CA TYR A 90 -4.53 -9.25 1.72
C TYR A 90 -4.75 -7.77 1.99
N ASN A 91 -3.93 -7.15 2.83
CA ASN A 91 -4.09 -5.74 3.18
C ASN A 91 -3.49 -4.79 2.11
N ASN A 92 -3.71 -3.49 2.30
CA ASN A 92 -3.13 -2.42 1.48
C ASN A 92 -1.60 -2.50 1.32
N LYS A 93 -0.85 -2.98 2.32
CA LYS A 93 0.62 -3.12 2.20
C LYS A 93 0.98 -4.18 1.16
N ALA A 94 0.28 -5.30 1.15
CA ALA A 94 0.46 -6.35 0.14
C ALA A 94 0.11 -5.84 -1.26
N LEU A 95 -1.01 -5.13 -1.39
CA LEU A 95 -1.43 -4.51 -2.66
C LEU A 95 -0.36 -3.54 -3.19
N ASN A 96 0.16 -2.65 -2.34
CA ASN A 96 1.18 -1.67 -2.73
C ASN A 96 2.50 -2.32 -3.17
N LEU A 97 2.91 -3.40 -2.50
CA LEU A 97 4.10 -4.17 -2.89
C LEU A 97 3.91 -4.85 -4.25
N LEU A 98 2.73 -5.45 -4.49
CA LEU A 98 2.39 -6.05 -5.78
C LEU A 98 2.38 -5.00 -6.89
N ALA A 99 1.71 -3.87 -6.68
CA ALA A 99 1.64 -2.76 -7.63
C ALA A 99 3.04 -2.23 -7.96
N SER A 100 3.88 -2.01 -6.95
CA SER A 100 5.26 -1.56 -7.13
C SER A 100 6.05 -2.57 -7.95
N TYR A 101 5.97 -3.86 -7.62
CA TYR A 101 6.67 -4.91 -8.34
C TYR A 101 6.28 -4.96 -9.83
N ILE A 102 4.99 -4.87 -10.14
CA ILE A 102 4.50 -4.88 -11.53
C ILE A 102 5.02 -3.66 -12.29
N ARG A 103 4.95 -2.48 -11.67
CA ARG A 103 5.45 -1.23 -12.27
C ARG A 103 6.94 -1.31 -12.60
N PHE A 104 7.77 -1.85 -11.70
CA PHE A 104 9.21 -1.96 -11.91
C PHE A 104 9.62 -3.15 -12.78
N LYS A 105 8.82 -4.22 -12.85
CA LYS A 105 9.05 -5.35 -13.79
C LYS A 105 8.78 -4.94 -15.24
N ALA A 106 7.85 -4.02 -15.46
CA ALA A 106 7.48 -3.53 -16.79
C ALA A 106 8.44 -2.44 -17.33
N SER A 107 9.39 -1.97 -16.52
CA SER A 107 10.47 -1.06 -16.94
C SER A 107 11.74 -1.84 -17.28
#